data_AF-A0A329SWI4-F1
#
_entry.id   AF-A0A329SWI4-F1
#
_cell.length_a   1.000
_cell.length_b   1.000
_cell.length_c   1.000
_cell.angle_alpha   90.00
_cell.angle_beta   90.00
_cell.angle_gamma   90.00
#
_symmetry.space_group_name_H-M   'P 1'
#
loop_
_entity.id
_entity.type
_entity.pdbx_description
1 polymer ?
#
loop_
_entity_poly.entity_id
_entity_poly.type
_entity_poly.pdbx_seq_one_letter_code
_entity_poly.pdbx_strand_id
1 'polypeptide(L)'
;MPKRVSWRDMVVDVDVTEADAVVATLKPFNIDKSQTRTCTICPEAEHKMRYRLLVCSSEGCSEASAVKCGWRGNIATYLELEHASNFEYGDHNTVASSPKRNKLSSTQTAFLL
;
A
#
# COMPACT_ATOMS: atom_id res chain seq x y z
N MET A 1 17.62 17.91 6.96
CA MET A 1 16.70 16.81 7.33
C MET A 1 15.92 16.39 6.10
N PRO A 2 15.71 15.08 5.84
CA PRO A 2 14.79 14.66 4.79
C PRO A 2 13.43 15.32 5.01
N LYS A 3 12.81 15.89 3.96
CA LYS A 3 11.50 16.53 4.10
C LYS A 3 10.52 15.49 4.66
N ARG A 4 9.83 15.82 5.76
CA ARG A 4 8.73 14.98 6.25
C ARG A 4 7.65 14.99 5.19
N VAL A 5 7.35 13.81 4.66
CA VAL A 5 6.23 13.62 3.74
C VAL A 5 4.96 13.80 4.55
N SER A 6 4.06 14.68 4.11
CA SER A 6 2.74 14.89 4.71
C SER A 6 1.81 13.76 4.28
N TRP A 7 1.94 12.62 4.93
CA TRP A 7 1.07 11.47 4.75
C TRP A 7 -0.38 11.83 5.10
N ARG A 8 -1.32 11.41 4.26
CA ARG A 8 -2.77 11.44 4.55
C ARG A 8 -3.16 10.07 5.10
N ASP A 9 -3.99 10.08 6.13
CA ASP A 9 -4.49 8.88 6.77
C ASP A 9 -5.54 8.21 5.88
N MET A 10 -5.41 6.91 5.65
CA MET A 10 -6.47 6.09 5.06
C MET A 10 -7.22 5.33 6.16
N VAL A 11 -6.46 4.67 7.04
CA VAL A 11 -6.92 4.04 8.30
C VAL A 11 -5.78 4.07 9.32
N VAL A 12 -6.10 4.19 10.60
CA VAL A 12 -5.11 4.31 11.69
C VAL A 12 -5.49 3.38 12.83
N ASP A 13 -4.53 2.56 13.25
CA ASP A 13 -4.63 1.62 14.37
C ASP A 13 -5.90 0.76 14.36
N VAL A 14 -6.17 0.15 13.20
CA VAL A 14 -7.27 -0.81 13.01
C VAL A 14 -6.72 -2.22 12.93
N ASP A 15 -7.59 -3.23 12.98
CA ASP A 15 -7.16 -4.61 12.80
C ASP A 15 -6.53 -4.84 11.41
N VAL A 16 -5.64 -5.81 11.30
CA VAL A 16 -4.95 -6.10 10.03
C VAL A 16 -5.93 -6.44 8.91
N THR A 17 -7.08 -7.05 9.20
CA THR A 17 -8.08 -7.41 8.19
C THR A 17 -8.76 -6.17 7.62
N GLU A 18 -9.18 -5.22 8.46
CA GLU A 18 -9.73 -3.93 8.02
C GLU A 18 -8.69 -3.13 7.22
N ALA A 19 -7.44 -3.09 7.70
CA ALA A 19 -6.35 -2.45 6.96
C ALA A 19 -6.11 -3.10 5.60
N ASP A 20 -6.09 -4.44 5.53
CA ASP A 20 -5.90 -5.17 4.28
C ASP A 20 -7.08 -4.99 3.32
N ALA A 21 -8.31 -4.83 3.82
CA ALA A 21 -9.47 -4.51 3.00
C ALA A 21 -9.29 -3.15 2.30
N VAL A 22 -8.78 -2.13 3.00
CA VAL A 22 -8.46 -0.83 2.41
C VAL A 22 -7.37 -0.96 1.35
N VAL A 23 -6.28 -1.69 1.65
CA VAL A 23 -5.20 -1.97 0.68
C VAL A 23 -5.74 -2.68 -0.56
N ALA A 24 -6.69 -3.59 -0.39
CA ALA A 24 -7.31 -4.30 -1.49
C ALA A 24 -8.13 -3.38 -2.41
N THR A 25 -8.61 -2.21 -1.96
CA THR A 25 -9.30 -1.24 -2.82
C THR A 25 -8.38 -0.38 -3.67
N LEU A 26 -7.07 -0.36 -3.36
CA LEU A 26 -6.09 0.46 -4.08
C LEU A 26 -5.90 0.00 -5.52
N LYS A 27 -5.42 0.93 -6.36
CA LYS A 27 -4.91 0.60 -7.70
C LYS A 27 -3.72 -0.34 -7.60
N PRO A 28 -3.39 -1.08 -8.67
CA PRO A 28 -2.18 -1.90 -8.69
C PRO A 28 -0.96 -1.12 -8.21
N PHE A 29 -0.21 -1.72 -7.28
CA PHE A 29 0.99 -1.15 -6.69
C PHE A 29 2.07 -2.21 -6.53
N ASN A 30 3.32 -1.76 -6.36
CA ASN A 30 4.45 -2.58 -5.95
C ASN A 30 4.98 -2.09 -4.59
N ILE A 31 5.61 -3.00 -3.83
CA ILE A 31 6.36 -2.63 -2.62
C ILE A 31 7.75 -2.16 -3.06
N ASP A 32 8.02 -0.87 -2.91
CA ASP A 32 9.30 -0.24 -3.23
C ASP A 32 10.32 -0.46 -2.10
N LYS A 33 9.85 -0.42 -0.85
CA LYS A 33 10.68 -0.64 0.33
C LYS A 33 9.91 -1.37 1.42
N SER A 34 10.58 -2.26 2.14
CA SER A 34 10.03 -2.94 3.31
C SER A 34 11.08 -2.92 4.40
N GLN A 35 10.76 -2.33 5.55
CA GLN A 35 11.71 -2.21 6.66
C GLN A 35 11.01 -2.31 8.01
N THR A 36 11.63 -3.04 8.92
CA THR A 36 11.22 -3.08 10.33
C THR A 36 11.94 -1.98 11.09
N ARG A 37 11.21 -1.25 11.94
CA ARG A 37 11.76 -0.21 12.80
C ARG A 37 10.86 -0.05 14.03
N THR A 38 11.39 0.57 15.09
CA THR A 38 10.60 0.88 16.29
C THR A 38 9.36 1.69 15.91
N CYS A 39 8.27 1.46 16.61
CA CYS A 39 7.06 2.25 16.43
C CYS A 39 7.37 3.74 16.64
N THR A 40 6.84 4.58 15.75
CA THR A 40 6.89 6.05 15.89
C THR A 40 5.48 6.64 16.01
N ILE A 41 4.45 5.79 16.04
CA ILE A 41 3.04 6.17 16.14
C ILE A 41 2.60 6.08 17.61
N CYS A 42 2.92 4.96 18.27
CA CYS A 42 2.68 4.75 19.69
C CYS A 42 3.80 5.43 20.50
N PRO A 43 3.51 6.47 21.29
CA PRO A 43 4.51 7.27 21.98
C PRO A 43 5.22 6.53 23.12
N GLU A 44 4.61 5.48 23.69
CA GLU A 44 5.10 4.76 24.87
C GLU A 44 5.69 3.38 24.55
N ALA A 45 5.76 2.99 23.27
CA ALA A 45 5.91 1.59 22.94
C ALA A 45 7.29 1.21 22.38
N GLU A 46 7.92 0.20 22.99
CA GLU A 46 9.15 -0.45 22.50
C GLU A 46 8.90 -1.43 21.35
N HIS A 47 7.65 -1.61 20.93
CA HIS A 47 7.29 -2.60 19.92
C HIS A 47 7.78 -2.23 18.52
N LYS A 48 8.01 -3.25 17.71
CA LYS A 48 8.46 -3.08 16.32
C LYS A 48 7.28 -2.96 15.36
N MET A 49 7.47 -2.16 14.32
CA MET A 49 6.55 -2.04 13.20
C MET A 49 7.27 -2.34 11.89
N ARG A 50 6.55 -2.97 10.97
CA ARG A 50 7.00 -3.14 9.59
C ARG A 50 6.35 -2.10 8.70
N TYR A 51 7.16 -1.20 8.17
CA TYR A 51 6.77 -0.19 7.21
C TYR A 51 7.03 -0.67 5.79
N ARG A 52 6.01 -0.66 4.95
CA ARG A 52 6.08 -1.00 3.53
C ARG A 52 5.69 0.21 2.71
N LEU A 53 6.65 0.78 1.99
CA LEU A 53 6.42 1.87 1.05
C LEU A 53 5.94 1.29 -0.29
N LEU A 54 4.84 1.83 -0.79
CA LEU A 54 4.18 1.41 -2.02
C LEU A 54 4.39 2.45 -3.12
N VAL A 55 4.54 1.97 -4.34
CA VAL A 55 4.57 2.78 -5.56
C VAL A 55 3.50 2.31 -6.53
N CYS A 56 2.85 3.24 -7.23
CA CYS A 56 1.85 2.92 -8.25
C CYS A 56 2.46 2.04 -9.35
N SER A 57 1.76 0.98 -9.74
CA SER A 57 2.06 0.12 -10.90
C SER A 57 0.86 -0.04 -11.84
N SER A 58 -0.14 0.85 -11.72
CA SER A 58 -1.31 0.90 -12.61
C SER A 58 -0.90 1.29 -14.03
N GLU A 59 -1.24 0.45 -14.99
CA GLU A 59 -1.06 0.70 -16.42
C GLU A 59 -1.79 1.96 -16.87
N GLY A 60 -3.01 2.18 -16.35
CA GLY A 60 -3.77 3.41 -16.63
C GLY A 60 -3.04 4.67 -16.17
N CYS A 61 -2.28 4.61 -15.06
CA CYS A 61 -1.45 5.74 -14.64
C CYS A 61 -0.21 5.94 -15.52
N SER A 62 0.37 4.87 -16.07
CA SER A 62 1.51 4.98 -17.00
C SER A 62 1.11 5.44 -18.39
N GLU A 63 -0.10 5.10 -18.85
CA GLU A 63 -0.62 5.55 -20.15
C GLU A 63 -1.11 7.00 -20.10
N ALA A 64 -1.70 7.42 -18.98
CA ALA A 64 -2.24 8.78 -18.82
C ALA A 64 -1.15 9.87 -18.79
N SER A 65 0.12 9.53 -18.50
CA SER A 65 1.20 10.51 -18.43
C SER A 65 2.56 9.86 -18.63
N ALA A 66 3.44 10.53 -19.39
CA ALA A 66 4.85 10.15 -19.54
C ALA A 66 5.66 10.34 -18.23
N VAL A 67 5.12 11.07 -17.25
CA VAL A 67 5.75 11.26 -15.94
C VAL A 67 5.33 10.14 -15.00
N LYS A 68 6.31 9.58 -14.27
CA LYS A 68 6.05 8.56 -13.25
C LYS A 68 4.98 9.04 -12.26
N CYS A 69 4.00 8.18 -12.02
CA CYS A 69 2.91 8.44 -11.08
C CYS A 69 3.43 8.90 -9.71
N GLY A 70 2.90 10.04 -9.25
CA GLY A 70 3.29 10.69 -7.99
C GLY A 70 2.81 9.96 -6.75
N TRP A 71 1.69 9.22 -6.84
CA TRP A 71 1.09 8.50 -5.73
C TRP A 71 2.07 7.54 -5.04
N ARG A 72 2.02 7.55 -3.70
CA ARG A 72 2.72 6.63 -2.81
C ARG A 72 1.75 6.15 -1.72
N GLY A 73 1.90 4.90 -1.31
CA GLY A 73 1.24 4.36 -0.14
C GLY A 73 2.25 3.95 0.93
N ASN A 74 1.81 3.83 2.18
CA ASN A 74 2.60 3.28 3.27
C ASN A 74 1.70 2.39 4.13
N ILE A 75 2.05 1.11 4.22
CA ILE A 75 1.41 0.15 5.14
C ILE A 75 2.34 0.00 6.34
N ALA A 76 1.85 0.34 7.52
CA ALA A 76 2.56 0.20 8.78
C ALA A 76 1.87 -0.87 9.62
N THR A 77 2.42 -2.08 9.64
CA THR A 77 1.91 -3.21 10.43
C THR A 77 2.62 -3.25 11.78
N TYR A 78 1.87 -3.37 12.87
CA TYR A 78 2.41 -3.62 14.20
C TYR A 78 2.83 -5.10 14.27
N LEU A 79 4.04 -5.41 14.74
CA LEU A 79 4.51 -6.81 14.73
C LEU A 79 4.05 -7.61 15.94
N GLU A 80 3.67 -6.93 17.01
CA GLU A 80 3.27 -7.54 18.28
C GLU A 80 1.77 -7.38 18.54
N LEU A 81 1.10 -6.59 17.71
CA LEU A 81 -0.34 -6.35 17.74
C LEU A 81 -0.88 -6.72 16.36
N GLU A 82 -2.03 -7.37 16.28
CA GLU A 82 -2.70 -7.69 15.01
C GLU A 82 -3.36 -6.44 14.40
N HIS A 83 -2.69 -5.29 14.49
CA HIS A 83 -3.15 -4.01 14.00
C HIS A 83 -2.29 -3.49 12.85
N ALA A 84 -2.80 -2.51 12.11
CA ALA A 84 -2.09 -1.78 11.08
C ALA A 84 -2.63 -0.36 10.90
N SER A 85 -1.79 0.50 10.32
CA SER A 85 -2.17 1.83 9.84
C SER A 85 -1.73 1.98 8.38
N ASN A 86 -2.58 2.56 7.55
CA ASN A 86 -2.32 2.80 6.14
C ASN A 86 -2.39 4.27 5.82
N PHE A 87 -1.43 4.74 5.03
CA PHE A 87 -1.31 6.14 4.65
C PHE A 87 -1.05 6.28 3.16
N GLU A 88 -1.38 7.44 2.61
CA GLU A 88 -1.05 7.78 1.22
C GLU A 88 -0.45 9.18 1.08
N TYR A 89 0.22 9.41 -0.05
CA TYR A 89 0.81 10.69 -0.40
C TYR A 89 0.77 10.90 -1.92
N GLY A 90 0.45 12.13 -2.33
CA GLY A 90 0.31 12.50 -3.74
C GLY A 90 -0.89 11.85 -4.39
N ASP A 91 -1.05 12.12 -5.69
CA ASP A 91 -2.22 11.68 -6.44
C ASP A 91 -1.82 10.77 -7.60
N HIS A 92 -2.77 9.94 -8.02
CA HIS A 92 -2.61 9.14 -9.23
C HIS A 92 -2.70 10.02 -10.48
N ASN A 93 -1.97 9.66 -11.52
CA ASN A 93 -2.05 10.35 -12.82
C ASN A 93 -3.44 10.25 -13.46
N THR A 94 -4.26 9.26 -13.06
CA THR A 94 -5.63 9.10 -13.52
C THR A 94 -6.52 8.59 -12.39
N VAL A 95 -7.79 8.99 -12.42
CA VAL A 95 -8.85 8.46 -11.54
C VAL A 95 -9.32 7.07 -11.98
N ALA A 96 -9.20 6.72 -13.27
CA ALA A 96 -9.65 5.44 -13.80
C ALA A 96 -8.90 4.26 -13.19
N SER A 97 -9.60 3.36 -12.50
CA SER A 97 -9.00 2.14 -11.96
C SER A 97 -8.64 1.19 -13.11
N SER A 98 -7.39 0.72 -13.15
CA SER A 98 -7.02 -0.35 -14.08
C SER A 98 -7.77 -1.63 -13.70
N PRO A 99 -8.17 -2.48 -14.66
CA PRO A 99 -8.65 -3.82 -14.36
C PRO A 99 -7.60 -4.51 -13.48
N LYS A 100 -8.00 -4.96 -12.28
CA LYS A 100 -7.11 -5.82 -11.50
C LYS A 100 -6.86 -7.05 -12.35
N ARG A 101 -5.59 -7.36 -12.65
CA ARG A 101 -5.25 -8.57 -13.40
C ARG A 101 -5.87 -9.74 -12.66
N ASN A 102 -6.89 -10.35 -13.27
CA ASN A 102 -7.57 -11.49 -12.67
C ASN A 102 -6.50 -12.54 -12.39
N LYS A 103 -6.28 -12.89 -11.11
CA LYS A 103 -5.59 -14.14 -10.81
C LYS A 103 -6.46 -15.23 -11.43
N LEU A 104 -5.91 -15.97 -12.40
CA LEU A 104 -6.58 -17.16 -12.89
C LEU A 104 -6.93 -18.01 -11.67
N SER A 105 -8.19 -18.39 -11.54
CA SER A 105 -8.56 -19.34 -10.48
C SER A 105 -7.85 -20.66 -10.76
N SER A 106 -7.58 -21.48 -9.73
CA SER A 106 -6.96 -22.80 -9.93
C SER A 106 -7.65 -23.64 -11.01
N THR A 107 -8.96 -23.43 -11.21
CA THR A 107 -9.76 -24.06 -12.27
C THR A 107 -9.33 -23.64 -13.68
N GLN A 108 -8.88 -22.40 -13.89
CA GLN A 108 -8.45 -21.89 -15.20
C GLN A 108 -7.03 -22.34 -15.59
N THR A 109 -6.17 -22.67 -14.63
CA THR A 109 -4.84 -23.28 -14.89
C THR A 109 -4.96 -24.73 -15.36
N ALA A 110 -5.99 -25.46 -14.90
CA ALA A 110 -6.20 -26.87 -15.25
C ALA A 110 -6.65 -27.10 -16.71
N PHE A 111 -7.04 -26.05 -17.44
CA PHE A 111 -7.49 -26.16 -18.83
C PHE A 111 -6.38 -25.87 -19.86
N LEU A 112 -5.17 -25.51 -19.40
CA LEU A 112 -4.01 -25.19 -20.25
C LEU A 112 -2.91 -26.28 -20.24
N LEU A 113 -3.24 -27.47 -19.72
CA LEU A 113 -2.46 -28.71 -19.85
C LEU A 113 -3.29 -29.73 -20.64
#